data_AF-A0A1M2YY81-F1
#
_entry.id   AF-A0A1M2YY81-F1
#
_cell.length_a   1.000
_cell.length_b   1.000
_cell.length_c   1.000
_cell.angle_alpha   90.00
_cell.angle_beta   90.00
_cell.angle_gamma   90.00
#
_symmetry.space_group_name_H-M   'P 1'
#
loop_
_entity.id
_entity.type
_entity.pdbx_description
1 polymer ?
#
loop_
_entity_poly.entity_id
_entity_poly.type
_entity_poly.pdbx_seq_one_letter_code
_entity_poly.pdbx_strand_id
1 'polypeptide(L)' 'MADIVNLRTVRKRKAHAERDARAAENRALHGRTKAEKQRDRAVEEKSRTFIEGHFREKPGSSE' A
#
# COMPACT_ATOMS: atom_id res chain seq x y z
N MET A 1 -43.98 -20.15 4.05
CA MET A 1 -42.91 -19.55 3.23
C MET A 1 -41.64 -19.62 4.08
N ALA A 2 -40.63 -20.39 3.67
CA ALA A 2 -39.39 -20.48 4.43
C ALA A 2 -38.33 -19.61 3.75
N ASP A 3 -37.70 -18.71 4.51
CA ASP A 3 -36.61 -17.89 3.99
C ASP A 3 -35.35 -18.75 3.83
N ILE A 4 -35.02 -19.08 2.58
CA ILE A 4 -33.82 -19.84 2.23
C ILE A 4 -32.63 -18.89 2.29
N VAL A 5 -31.95 -18.86 3.43
CA VAL A 5 -30.74 -18.05 3.62
C VAL A 5 -29.53 -18.72 3.00
N ASN A 6 -28.86 -18.01 2.09
CA ASN A 6 -27.65 -18.52 1.45
C ASN A 6 -26.42 -18.34 2.37
N LEU A 7 -26.05 -19.42 3.07
CA LEU A 7 -24.90 -19.44 3.98
C LEU A 7 -23.56 -19.08 3.31
N ARG A 8 -23.38 -19.35 2.02
CA ARG A 8 -22.17 -18.95 1.28
C ARG A 8 -22.02 -17.43 1.27
N THR A 9 -23.11 -16.71 1.02
CA THR A 9 -23.08 -15.23 0.99
C THR A 9 -22.80 -14.64 2.36
N VAL A 10 -23.37 -15.23 3.41
CA VAL A 10 -23.10 -14.84 4.81
C VAL A 10 -21.63 -15.05 5.17
N ARG A 11 -21.07 -16.23 4.86
CA ARG A 11 -19.64 -16.51 5.09
C ARG A 11 -18.73 -15.56 4.31
N LYS A 12 -19.06 -15.27 3.05
CA LYS A 12 -18.30 -14.33 2.22
C LYS A 12 -18.32 -12.92 2.83
N ARG A 13 -19.49 -12.44 3.26
CA ARG A 13 -19.62 -11.13 3.94
C ARG A 13 -18.79 -11.07 5.21
N LYS A 14 -18.84 -12.10 6.06
CA LYS A 14 -18.00 -12.21 7.27
C LYS A 14 -16.51 -12.15 6.93
N ALA A 15 -16.06 -12.91 5.91
CA ALA A 15 -14.67 -12.90 5.49
C ALA A 15 -14.22 -11.53 4.94
N HIS A 16 -15.09 -10.78 4.26
CA HIS A 16 -14.78 -9.41 3.85
C HIS A 16 -14.65 -8.47 5.05
N ALA A 17 -15.61 -8.51 5.99
CA ALA A 17 -15.56 -7.69 7.19
C ALA A 17 -14.30 -7.95 8.05
N GLU A 18 -13.89 -9.21 8.20
CA GLU A 18 -12.65 -9.58 8.90
C GLU A 18 -11.40 -9.02 8.20
N ARG A 19 -11.36 -9.02 6.86
CA ARG A 19 -10.25 -8.43 6.12
C ARG A 19 -10.18 -6.93 6.31
N ASP A 20 -11.33 -6.24 6.31
CA ASP A 20 -11.41 -4.80 6.49
C ASP A 20 -10.97 -4.39 7.91
N ALA A 21 -11.39 -5.16 8.92
CA ALA A 21 -10.96 -4.97 10.31
C ALA A 21 -9.44 -5.13 10.47
N ARG A 22 -8.86 -6.21 9.93
CA ARG A 22 -7.40 -6.40 9.92
C ARG A 22 -6.68 -5.30 9.15
N ALA A 23 -7.25 -4.80 8.06
CA ALA A 23 -6.66 -3.69 7.30
C ALA A 23 -6.69 -2.37 8.10
N ALA A 24 -7.72 -2.15 8.92
CA ALA A 24 -7.79 -1.00 9.82
C ALA A 24 -6.79 -1.13 10.99
N GLU A 25 -6.67 -2.32 11.59
CA GLU A 25 -5.67 -2.61 12.63
C GLU A 25 -4.25 -2.42 12.12
N ASN A 26 -3.92 -2.96 10.93
CA ASN A 26 -2.62 -2.74 10.31
C ASN A 26 -2.34 -1.26 9.99
N ARG A 27 -3.38 -0.49 9.64
CA ARG A 27 -3.26 0.97 9.45
C ARG A 27 -2.94 1.67 10.77
N ALA A 28 -3.57 1.27 11.87
CA ALA A 28 -3.29 1.81 13.20
C ALA A 28 -1.89 1.42 13.71
N LEU A 29 -1.51 0.14 13.59
CA LEU A 29 -0.22 -0.38 14.07
C LEU A 29 0.97 0.14 13.28
N HIS A 30 0.86 0.21 11.94
CA HIS A 30 1.99 0.53 11.08
C HIS A 30 1.94 1.96 10.52
N GLY A 31 0.87 2.71 10.76
CA GLY A 31 0.68 4.11 10.38
C GLY A 31 0.55 4.39 8.88
N ARG A 32 1.18 3.58 8.02
CA ARG A 32 1.11 3.69 6.54
C ARG A 32 0.82 2.34 5.91
N THR A 33 -0.09 2.35 4.96
CA THR A 33 -0.40 1.21 4.09
C THR A 33 0.77 0.89 3.15
N LYS A 34 0.80 -0.34 2.63
CA LYS A 34 1.79 -0.74 1.62
C LYS A 34 1.71 0.14 0.36
N ALA A 35 0.49 0.54 -0.04
CA ALA A 35 0.27 1.40 -1.20
C ALA A 35 0.84 2.81 -0.98
N GLU A 36 0.67 3.40 0.20
CA GLU A 36 1.29 4.68 0.56
C GLU A 36 2.82 4.58 0.53
N LYS A 37 3.40 3.56 1.16
CA LYS A 37 4.86 3.35 1.14
C LYS A 37 5.40 3.19 -0.29
N GLN A 38 4.67 2.54 -1.19
CA GLN A 38 5.06 2.39 -2.59
C GLN A 38 4.98 3.73 -3.35
N ARG A 39 3.91 4.52 -3.12
CA ARG A 39 3.81 5.86 -3.70
C ARG A 39 4.96 6.75 -3.25
N ASP A 40 5.25 6.77 -1.94
CA ASP A 40 6.34 7.55 -1.38
C ASP A 40 7.68 7.17 -2.00
N ARG A 41 7.98 5.86 -2.10
CA ARG A 41 9.20 5.36 -2.76
C ARG A 41 9.29 5.78 -4.22
N ALA A 42 8.20 5.64 -4.98
CA ALA A 42 8.19 6.03 -6.39
C ALA A 42 8.39 7.55 -6.57
N VAL A 43 7.87 8.37 -5.65
CA VAL A 43 8.12 9.82 -5.64
C VAL A 43 9.58 10.11 -5.29
N GLU A 44 10.14 9.42 -4.30
CA GLU A 44 11.54 9.56 -3.90
C GLU A 44 12.47 9.18 -5.07
N GLU A 45 12.25 8.04 -5.72
CA GLU A 45 13.04 7.59 -6.88
C GLU A 45 12.97 8.59 -8.05
N LYS A 46 11.77 9.12 -8.35
CA LYS A 46 11.62 10.18 -9.35
C LYS A 46 12.38 11.44 -8.99
N SER A 47 12.35 11.84 -7.72
CA SER A 47 13.08 13.02 -7.26
C SER A 47 14.59 12.80 -7.34
N ARG A 48 15.08 11.61 -6.97
CA ARG A 48 16.50 11.23 -7.04
C ARG A 48 16.99 11.21 -8.47
N THR A 49 16.28 10.54 -9.37
CA THR A 49 16.62 10.49 -10.80
C THR A 49 16.57 11.87 -11.46
N PHE A 50 15.60 12.71 -11.10
CA PHE A 50 15.52 14.10 -11.58
C PHE A 50 16.76 14.89 -11.17
N ILE A 51 17.15 14.84 -9.89
CA ILE A 51 18.34 15.52 -9.37
C ILE A 51 19.62 14.94 -10.00
N GLU A 52 19.74 13.62 -10.07
CA GLU A 52 20.86 12.91 -10.72
C GLU A 52 21.07 13.35 -12.18
N GLY A 53 20.00 13.51 -12.95
CA GLY A 53 20.07 13.99 -14.34
C GLY A 53 20.56 15.43 -14.49
N HIS A 54 20.55 16.23 -13.42
CA HIS A 54 21.05 17.60 -13.42
C HIS A 54 22.53 17.73 -13.02
N PHE A 55 23.19 16.66 -12.56
CA PHE A 55 24.62 16.72 -12.29
C PHE A 55 25.45 16.61 -13.59
N ARG A 56 26.43 17.50 -13.75
CA ARG A 56 27.40 17.48 -14.86
C ARG A 56 28.51 16.46 -14.66
N GLU A 57 28.83 16.15 -13.41
CA GLU A 57 29.75 15.09 -13.00
C GLU A 57 28.95 13.95 -12.38
N LYS A 58 29.37 12.70 -12.57
CA LYS A 58 28.68 11.59 -11.90
C LYS A 58 28.80 11.80 -10.39
N PRO A 59 27.72 11.68 -9.59
CA PRO A 59 27.85 11.67 -8.15
C PRO A 59 28.74 10.45 -7.78
N GLY A 60 30.00 10.72 -7.47
CA GLY A 60 31.05 9.71 -7.29
C GLY A 60 32.29 9.83 -8.20
N SER A 61 32.41 10.86 -9.05
CA SER A 61 33.62 11.11 -9.85
C SER A 61 34.61 12.13 -9.25
N SER A 62 34.45 12.49 -7.98
CA SER A 62 35.46 13.24 -7.22
C SER A 62 36.19 12.29 -6.27
N GLU A 63 37.07 11.46 -6.83
CA GLU A 63 38.14 10.77 -6.12
C GLU A 63 39.42 10.86 -6.95
#